data_AF-A1BJR3-F1
#
_entry.id   AF-A1BJR3-F1
#
_cell.length_a   1.000
_cell.length_b   1.000
_cell.length_c   1.000
_cell.angle_alpha   90.00
_cell.angle_beta   90.00
_cell.angle_gamma   90.00
#
_symmetry.space_group_name_H-M   'P 1'
#
loop_
_entity.id
_entity.type
_entity.pdbx_description
1 polymer ?
#
loop_
_entity_poly.entity_id
_entity_poly.type
_entity_poly.pdbx_seq_one_letter_code
_entity_poly.pdbx_strand_id
1 'polypeptide(L)' 'MLAKITSKNQLTLPKSIISSIPRTDYFQIEVENGRIMLTPVRIQQADAVRDKLATLGIDDEDVLDAVQWARKSKP' A
#
# COMPACT_ATOMS: atom_id res chain seq x y z
N MET A 1 -7.67 15.17 22.60
CA MET A 1 -7.83 15.98 21.37
C MET A 1 -9.15 15.61 20.72
N LEU A 2 -9.86 16.58 20.16
CA LEU A 2 -11.15 16.39 19.49
C LEU A 2 -11.02 16.79 18.02
N ALA A 3 -11.70 16.07 17.13
CA ALA A 3 -11.83 16.41 15.72
C ALA A 3 -13.31 16.68 15.41
N LYS A 4 -13.58 17.59 14.48
CA LYS A 4 -14.94 17.94 14.05
C LYS A 4 -15.20 17.38 12.66
N ILE A 5 -16.44 16.93 12.42
CA ILE A 5 -16.94 16.60 11.09
C ILE A 5 -17.18 17.89 10.29
N THR A 6 -16.62 17.96 9.08
CA THR A 6 -16.83 19.10 8.19
C THR A 6 -18.25 19.12 7.61
N SER A 7 -18.66 20.22 6.98
CA SER A 7 -19.95 20.31 6.28
C SER A 7 -20.12 19.29 5.15
N LYS A 8 -19.01 18.70 4.66
CA LYS A 8 -19.01 17.64 3.64
C LYS A 8 -19.00 16.23 4.24
N ASN A 9 -19.32 16.09 5.53
CA ASN A 9 -19.27 14.83 6.26
C ASN A 9 -17.87 14.17 6.24
N GLN A 10 -16.81 14.98 6.35
CA GLN A 10 -15.42 14.48 6.40
C GLN A 10 -14.85 14.61 7.82
N LEU A 11 -14.10 13.59 8.26
CA LEU A 11 -13.33 13.62 9.50
C LEU A 11 -11.87 13.94 9.20
N THR A 12 -11.38 15.09 9.66
CA THR A 12 -9.97 15.48 9.49
C THR A 12 -9.19 15.17 10.76
N LEU A 13 -8.08 14.45 10.61
CA LEU A 13 -7.20 14.13 11.73
C LEU A 13 -6.11 15.19 11.93
N PRO A 14 -5.82 15.59 13.18
CA PRO A 14 -4.74 16.52 13.46
C PRO A 14 -3.37 15.95 13.09
N LYS A 15 -2.50 16.80 12.56
CA LYS A 15 -1.15 16.41 12.09
C LYS A 15 -0.32 15.71 13.16
N SER A 16 -0.45 16.11 14.43
CA SER A 16 0.28 15.51 15.56
C SER A 16 -0.02 14.03 15.76
N ILE A 17 -1.25 13.58 15.48
CA ILE A 17 -1.64 12.16 15.57
C ILE A 17 -1.14 11.39 14.36
N ILE A 18 -1.23 11.96 13.15
CA ILE A 18 -0.70 11.30 11.95
C ILE A 18 0.83 11.14 12.03
N SER A 19 1.54 12.09 12.64
CA SER A 19 2.99 11.98 12.83
C SER A 19 3.42 10.94 13.86
N SER A 20 2.52 10.46 14.72
CA SER A 20 2.87 9.44 15.74
C SER A 20 2.82 8.00 15.21
N ILE A 21 2.38 7.80 13.98
CA ILE A 21 2.29 6.48 13.33
C ILE A 21 3.22 6.41 12.12
N PRO A 22 3.58 5.20 11.65
CA PRO A 22 4.36 5.03 10.43
C PRO A 22 3.70 5.70 9.23
N ARG A 23 4.52 6.26 8.34
CA ARG A 23 4.04 6.90 7.11
C ARG A 23 3.26 5.89 6.29
N THR A 24 2.01 6.22 6.00
CA THR A 24 1.10 5.47 5.15
C THR A 24 0.30 6.44 4.30
N ASP A 25 -0.06 6.03 3.09
CA ASP A 25 -0.94 6.80 2.20
C ASP A 25 -2.41 6.35 2.34
N TYR A 26 -2.64 5.15 2.88
CA TYR A 26 -3.96 4.53 3.00
C TYR A 26 -4.18 3.94 4.39
N PHE A 27 -5.46 3.93 4.77
CA PHE A 27 -5.96 3.32 6.00
C PHE A 27 -7.09 2.37 5.66
N GLN A 28 -7.07 1.19 6.24
CA GLN A 28 -8.25 0.36 6.37
C GLN A 28 -9.13 0.97 7.47
N ILE A 29 -10.44 1.06 7.18
CA ILE A 29 -11.43 1.72 8.05
C ILE A 29 -12.47 0.69 8.47
N GLU A 30 -12.65 0.54 9.77
CA GLU A 30 -13.64 -0.38 10.33
C GLU A 30 -14.37 0.29 11.50
N VAL A 31 -15.58 -0.19 11.80
CA VAL A 31 -16.33 0.21 12.99
C VAL A 31 -16.36 -0.96 13.95
N GLU A 32 -15.74 -0.79 15.11
CA GLU A 32 -15.67 -1.80 16.16
C GLU A 32 -16.17 -1.19 17.47
N ASN A 33 -17.21 -1.78 18.08
CA ASN A 33 -17.77 -1.33 19.35
C ASN A 33 -18.11 0.19 19.39
N GLY A 34 -18.65 0.71 18.28
CA GLY A 34 -18.99 2.14 18.14
C GLY A 34 -17.79 3.07 17.97
N ARG A 35 -16.59 2.54 17.74
CA ARG A 35 -15.36 3.29 17.48
C ARG A 35 -14.94 3.10 16.02
N ILE A 36 -14.46 4.16 15.40
CA ILE A 36 -13.83 4.07 14.08
C ILE A 36 -12.36 3.69 14.30
N MET A 37 -11.98 2.53 13.78
CA MET A 37 -10.62 2.02 13.78
C MET A 37 -9.95 2.36 12.44
N LEU A 38 -8.75 2.94 12.52
CA LEU A 38 -7.96 3.35 11.36
C LEU A 38 -6.63 2.61 11.41
N THR A 39 -6.51 1.60 10.56
CA THR A 39 -5.30 0.77 10.50
C THR A 39 -4.45 1.18 9.31
N PRO A 40 -3.21 1.66 9.51
CA PRO A 40 -2.29 1.96 8.41
C PRO A 40 -2.08 0.72 7.54
N VAL A 41 -2.34 0.84 6.23
CA VAL A 41 -2.09 -0.25 5.28
C VAL A 41 -1.12 0.20 4.20
N ARG A 42 -0.14 -0.65 3.91
CA ARG A 42 0.70 -0.47 2.72
C ARG A 42 -0.01 -1.13 1.56
N ILE A 43 -0.52 -0.34 0.63
CA ILE A 43 -0.95 -0.88 -0.66
C ILE A 43 0.32 -1.33 -1.38
N GLN A 44 0.56 -2.63 -1.40
CA GLN A 44 1.69 -3.21 -2.11
C GLN A 44 1.38 -3.15 -3.61
N GLN A 45 1.96 -2.18 -4.30
CA GLN A 45 1.97 -2.17 -5.77
C GLN A 45 2.67 -3.41 -6.34
N ALA A 46 3.41 -4.18 -5.54
CA ALA A 46 4.02 -5.43 -5.96
C ALA A 46 2.98 -6.42 -6.51
N ASP A 47 1.79 -6.49 -5.92
CA ASP A 47 0.74 -7.39 -6.41
C ASP A 47 0.15 -6.86 -7.72
N ALA A 48 -0.11 -5.56 -7.84
CA ALA A 48 -0.52 -4.94 -9.10
C ALA A 48 0.55 -5.09 -10.21
N VAL A 49 1.83 -5.07 -9.84
CA VAL A 49 2.95 -5.33 -10.75
C VAL A 49 2.97 -6.81 -11.17
N ARG A 50 2.81 -7.76 -10.23
CA ARG A 50 2.71 -9.20 -10.53
C ARG A 50 1.52 -9.52 -11.43
N ASP A 51 0.35 -8.94 -11.16
CA ASP A 51 -0.85 -9.09 -12.00
C ASP A 51 -0.61 -8.54 -13.40
N LYS A 52 0.10 -7.41 -13.50
CA LYS A 52 0.46 -6.83 -14.79
C LYS A 52 1.46 -7.69 -15.56
N LEU A 53 2.46 -8.25 -14.87
CA LEU A 53 3.43 -9.19 -15.46
C LEU A 53 2.73 -10.45 -15.96
N ALA A 54 1.84 -11.04 -15.16
CA ALA A 54 1.03 -12.20 -15.55
C ALA A 54 0.15 -11.90 -16.78
N THR A 55 -0.46 -10.70 -16.84
CA THR A 55 -1.23 -10.26 -18.02
C THR A 55 -0.38 -10.13 -19.28
N LEU A 56 0.90 -9.80 -19.13
CA LEU A 56 1.86 -9.72 -20.23
C LEU A 56 2.42 -11.11 -20.60
N GLY A 57 1.97 -12.17 -19.93
CA GLY A 57 2.47 -13.53 -20.11
C GLY A 57 3.88 -13.73 -19.56
N ILE A 58 4.35 -12.84 -18.68
CA ILE A 58 5.64 -12.94 -18.01
C ILE A 58 5.45 -13.76 -16.74
N ASP A 59 6.09 -14.91 -16.66
CA ASP A 59 6.04 -15.80 -15.53
C ASP A 59 7.39 -15.91 -14.78
N ASP A 60 7.44 -16.79 -13.78
CA ASP A 60 8.64 -16.97 -12.95
C ASP A 60 9.83 -17.53 -13.76
N GLU A 61 9.58 -18.26 -14.85
CA GLU A 61 10.61 -18.80 -15.75
C GLU A 61 11.26 -17.67 -16.56
N ASP A 62 10.46 -16.74 -17.09
CA ASP A 62 10.96 -15.54 -17.76
C ASP A 62 11.87 -14.69 -16.86
N VAL A 63 11.53 -14.59 -15.57
CA VAL A 63 12.34 -13.87 -14.58
C VAL A 63 13.67 -14.60 -14.32
N LEU A 64 13.63 -15.93 -14.22
CA LEU A 64 14.84 -16.76 -14.05
C LEU A 64 15.78 -16.61 -15.24
N ASP A 65 15.25 -16.67 -16.46
CA ASP A 65 16.02 -16.54 -17.69
C ASP A 65 16.65 -15.16 -17.82
N ALA A 66 15.90 -14.10 -17.51
CA ALA A 66 16.42 -12.74 -17.48
C ALA A 66 17.57 -12.57 -16.47
N VAL A 67 17.44 -13.15 -15.27
CA VAL A 67 18.48 -13.12 -14.23
C VAL A 67 19.72 -13.91 -14.65
N GLN A 68 19.54 -15.10 -15.25
CA GLN A 68 20.65 -15.91 -15.76
C GLN A 68 21.39 -15.19 -16.88
N TRP A 69 20.66 -14.59 -17.82
CA TRP A 69 21.22 -13.78 -18.90
C TRP A 69 22.02 -12.60 -18.38
N ALA A 70 21.46 -11.81 -17.45
CA ALA A 70 22.13 -10.66 -16.84
C ALA A 70 23.38 -11.04 -16.03
N ARG A 71 23.42 -12.25 -15.43
CA ARG A 71 24.60 -12.75 -14.71
C ARG A 71 25.68 -13.31 -15.64
N LYS A 72 25.31 -13.83 -16.81
CA LYS A 72 26.26 -14.27 -17.86
C LYS A 72 26.95 -13.11 -18.57
N SER A 73 26.34 -11.93 -18.60
CA SER A 73 26.88 -10.75 -19.29
C SER A 73 27.87 -9.92 -18.45
N LYS A 74 28.16 -10.34 -17.22
CA LYS A 74 29.22 -9.72 -16.40
C LYS A 74 30.56 -10.38 -16.72
N PRO A 75 31.55 -9.65 -17.27
CA PRO A 75 32.93 -10.14 -17.38
C PRO A 75 33.57 -10.29 -15.99
#